data_AF-A0A242CJB8-F1
#
_entry.id   AF-A0A242CJB8-F1
#
_cell.length_a   1.000
_cell.length_b   1.000
_cell.length_c   1.000
_cell.angle_alpha   90.00
_cell.angle_beta   90.00
_cell.angle_gamma   90.00
#
_symmetry.space_group_name_H-M   'P 1'
#
loop_
_entity.id
_entity.type
_entity.pdbx_description
1 polymer ?
#
loop_
_entity_poly.entity_id
_entity_poly.type
_entity_poly.pdbx_seq_one_letter_code
_entity_poly.pdbx_strand_id
1 'polypeptide(L)'
;MFKNYTIPDITFVVNSLAEAIPQKLFNQLENQLGRPTYHPKIMLKIILYAYTQRVFSGRKIEFLLEDSYRMRWLANHEQLSYRTINRFRSSETTAQLLAEAFVLFRRQLITNQVIDNEAIFIDGTKIEADANKFSFVWRKVTTRYERSLDEKSETFY
;
A
#
# COMPACT_ATOMS: atom_id res chain seq x y z
N MET A 1 37.71 0.40 -1.44
CA MET A 1 36.82 0.97 -0.41
C MET A 1 35.40 0.94 -0.97
N PHE A 2 34.66 -0.13 -0.68
CA PHE A 2 33.28 -0.28 -1.15
C PHE A 2 32.43 0.81 -0.49
N LYS A 3 31.77 1.66 -1.29
CA LYS A 3 30.76 2.57 -0.76
C LYS A 3 29.61 1.70 -0.25
N ASN A 4 29.53 1.54 1.07
CA ASN A 4 28.38 0.94 1.73
C ASN A 4 27.18 1.87 1.49
N TYR A 5 26.44 1.65 0.40
CA TYR A 5 25.07 2.11 0.30
C TYR A 5 24.27 1.29 1.31
N THR A 6 24.24 1.73 2.57
CA THR A 6 23.24 1.25 3.53
C THR A 6 21.90 1.65 2.98
N ILE A 7 21.15 0.69 2.44
CA ILE A 7 19.75 0.85 2.09
C ILE A 7 19.07 1.45 3.33
N PRO A 8 18.46 2.65 3.24
CA PRO A 8 17.80 3.26 4.38
C PRO A 8 16.73 2.31 4.91
N ASP A 9 16.62 2.17 6.24
CA ASP A 9 15.61 1.31 6.85
C ASP A 9 14.24 1.64 6.28
N ILE A 10 13.48 0.61 5.88
CA ILE A 10 12.16 0.75 5.24
C ILE A 10 11.22 1.62 6.08
N THR A 11 11.38 1.61 7.40
CA THR A 11 10.66 2.47 8.34
C THR A 11 10.87 3.95 8.05
N PHE A 12 12.11 4.38 7.80
CA PHE A 12 12.42 5.76 7.47
C PHE A 12 11.91 6.13 6.08
N VAL A 13 12.02 5.21 5.11
CA VAL A 13 11.49 5.42 3.75
C VAL A 13 9.97 5.65 3.78
N VAL A 14 9.23 4.78 4.50
CA VAL A 14 7.77 4.92 4.67
C VAL A 14 7.41 6.23 5.38
N ASN A 15 8.17 6.62 6.41
CA ASN A 15 7.93 7.88 7.11
C ASN A 15 8.17 9.09 6.21
N SER A 16 9.33 9.16 5.54
CA SER A 16 9.68 10.28 4.64
C SER A 16 8.67 10.43 3.51
N LEU A 17 8.20 9.32 2.94
CA LEU A 17 7.14 9.29 1.92
C LEU A 17 5.84 9.88 2.48
N ALA A 18 5.35 9.37 3.61
CA ALA A 18 4.10 9.84 4.19
C ALA A 18 4.16 11.32 4.59
N GLU A 19 5.34 11.82 5.00
CA GLU A 19 5.56 13.24 5.27
C GLU A 19 5.68 14.09 4.01
N ALA A 20 6.12 13.53 2.88
CA ALA A 20 6.20 14.24 1.60
C ALA A 20 4.82 14.49 0.97
N ILE A 21 3.77 13.76 1.38
CA ILE A 21 2.41 13.96 0.89
C ILE A 21 1.85 15.27 1.46
N PRO A 22 1.37 16.21 0.61
CA PRO A 22 0.81 17.47 1.06
C PRO A 22 -0.35 17.28 2.05
N GLN A 23 -0.33 18.02 3.17
CA GLN A 23 -1.38 17.92 4.20
C GLN A 23 -2.80 18.16 3.64
N LYS A 24 -2.92 19.00 2.60
CA LYS A 24 -4.18 19.29 1.92
C LYS A 24 -4.93 18.03 1.45
N LEU A 25 -4.21 16.98 1.07
CA LEU A 25 -4.82 15.71 0.65
C LEU A 25 -5.42 14.93 1.84
N PHE A 26 -4.87 15.10 3.04
CA PHE A 26 -5.40 14.49 4.26
C PHE A 26 -6.58 15.27 4.86
N ASN A 27 -6.69 16.57 4.59
CA ASN A 27 -7.80 17.41 5.10
C ASN A 27 -9.18 16.90 4.64
N GLN A 28 -9.26 16.20 3.51
CA GLN A 28 -10.51 15.60 3.02
C GLN A 28 -10.94 14.36 3.84
N LEU A 29 -10.00 13.75 4.57
CA LEU A 29 -10.24 12.60 5.44
C LEU A 29 -10.51 12.99 6.89
N GLU A 30 -10.20 14.22 7.26
CA GLU A 30 -10.48 14.74 8.59
C GLU A 30 -11.98 15.06 8.71
N ASN A 31 -12.64 14.40 9.65
CA ASN A 31 -14.03 14.69 9.96
C ASN A 31 -14.12 16.05 10.63
N GLN A 32 -14.93 16.95 10.06
CA GLN A 32 -15.19 18.27 10.64
C GLN A 32 -16.06 18.23 11.91
N LEU A 33 -16.71 17.09 12.18
CA LEU A 33 -17.65 16.90 13.30
C LEU A 33 -17.40 15.57 14.03
N GLY A 34 -17.52 15.59 15.35
CA GLY A 34 -17.39 14.40 16.21
C GLY A 34 -16.00 14.22 16.85
N ARG A 35 -15.76 13.05 17.45
CA ARG A 35 -14.45 12.72 18.04
C ARG A 35 -13.40 12.68 16.91
N PRO A 36 -12.26 13.38 17.05
CA PRO A 36 -11.22 13.34 16.04
C PRO A 36 -10.79 11.90 15.81
N THR A 37 -10.88 11.47 14.56
CA THR A 37 -10.31 10.19 14.12
C THR A 37 -8.80 10.28 14.23
N TYR A 38 -8.13 9.13 14.38
CA TYR A 38 -6.67 9.03 14.26
C TYR A 38 -6.16 9.75 13.01
N HIS A 39 -5.01 10.42 13.13
CA HIS A 39 -4.52 11.27 12.06
C HIS A 39 -4.30 10.43 10.77
N PRO A 40 -4.90 10.79 9.63
CA PRO A 40 -4.85 9.99 8.40
C PRO A 40 -3.44 9.62 7.94
N LYS A 41 -2.45 10.50 8.19
CA LYS A 41 -1.04 10.22 7.91
C LYS A 41 -0.46 9.07 8.74
N ILE A 42 -0.84 8.94 10.02
CA ILE A 42 -0.42 7.82 10.88
C ILE A 42 -1.01 6.51 10.33
N MET A 43 -2.30 6.54 9.99
CA MET A 43 -3.01 5.40 9.40
C MET A 43 -2.34 4.95 8.09
N LEU A 44 -1.94 5.90 7.24
CA LEU A 44 -1.22 5.63 6.00
C LEU A 44 0.14 4.98 6.26
N LYS A 45 0.95 5.52 7.19
CA LYS A 45 2.27 4.95 7.54
C LYS A 45 2.17 3.48 7.97
N ILE A 46 1.19 3.17 8.81
CA ILE A 46 0.98 1.81 9.32
C ILE A 46 0.61 0.85 8.18
N ILE A 47 -0.29 1.26 7.29
CA ILE A 47 -0.72 0.43 6.15
C ILE A 47 0.44 0.20 5.19
N LEU A 48 1.15 1.25 4.79
CA LEU A 48 2.29 1.14 3.89
C LEU A 48 3.37 0.23 4.48
N TYR A 49 3.74 0.42 5.74
CA TYR A 49 4.73 -0.43 6.39
C TYR A 49 4.24 -1.89 6.47
N ALA A 50 3.00 -2.14 6.90
CA ALA A 50 2.46 -3.50 6.94
C ALA A 50 2.51 -4.21 5.57
N TYR A 51 2.22 -3.48 4.49
CA TYR A 51 2.25 -4.04 3.14
C TYR A 51 3.67 -4.36 2.67
N THR A 52 4.67 -3.55 3.05
CA THR A 52 6.09 -3.91 2.81
C THR A 52 6.49 -5.22 3.50
N GLN A 53 5.87 -5.53 4.65
CA GLN A 53 6.08 -6.77 5.39
C GLN A 53 5.16 -7.92 4.93
N ARG A 54 4.40 -7.74 3.84
CA ARG A 54 3.39 -8.70 3.34
C ARG A 54 2.28 -9.02 4.35
N VAL A 55 1.98 -8.09 5.24
CA VAL A 55 0.92 -8.24 6.26
C VAL A 55 -0.32 -7.45 5.83
N PHE A 56 -1.34 -8.17 5.36
CA PHE A 56 -2.56 -7.56 4.80
C PHE A 56 -3.81 -7.70 5.68
N SER A 57 -3.82 -8.63 6.63
CA SER A 57 -4.99 -8.85 7.50
C SER A 57 -5.01 -7.80 8.61
N GLY A 58 -6.15 -7.10 8.80
CA GLY A 58 -6.29 -6.07 9.83
C GLY A 58 -5.89 -6.54 11.23
N ARG A 59 -6.23 -7.79 11.60
CA ARG A 59 -5.82 -8.39 12.89
C ARG A 59 -4.32 -8.66 12.97
N LYS A 60 -3.70 -9.05 11.85
CA LYS A 60 -2.24 -9.21 11.80
C LYS A 60 -1.52 -7.86 11.85
N ILE A 61 -2.11 -6.80 11.30
CA ILE A 61 -1.59 -5.43 11.40
C ILE A 61 -1.69 -4.92 12.85
N GLU A 62 -2.82 -5.16 13.51
CA GLU A 62 -3.02 -4.87 14.95
C GLU A 62 -1.99 -5.63 15.81
N PHE A 63 -1.74 -6.91 15.56
CA PHE A 63 -0.67 -7.65 16.23
C PHE A 63 0.72 -7.06 15.94
N LEU A 64 0.99 -6.68 14.68
CA LEU A 64 2.27 -6.10 14.28
C LEU A 64 2.52 -4.72 14.94
N LEU A 65 1.47 -3.98 15.25
CA LEU A 65 1.53 -2.74 16.03
C LEU A 65 1.98 -2.99 17.47
N GLU A 66 1.66 -4.13 18.06
CA GLU A 66 2.10 -4.48 19.41
C GLU A 66 3.53 -5.04 19.42
N ASP A 67 3.83 -5.93 18.48
CA ASP A 67 5.06 -6.72 18.42
C ASP A 67 6.26 -5.93 17.86
N SER A 68 6.05 -5.10 16.83
CA SER A 68 7.15 -4.43 16.11
C SER A 68 7.44 -3.02 16.65
N TYR A 69 8.66 -2.79 17.15
CA TYR A 69 9.12 -1.46 17.55
C TYR A 69 9.04 -0.43 16.39
N ARG A 70 9.37 -0.86 15.18
CA ARG A 70 9.29 -0.03 13.97
C ARG A 70 7.87 0.42 13.68
N MET A 71 6.90 -0.49 13.82
CA MET A 71 5.50 -0.16 13.63
C MET A 71 4.99 0.78 14.73
N ARG A 72 5.37 0.56 15.99
CA ARG A 72 5.03 1.48 17.09
C ARG A 72 5.59 2.88 16.88
N TRP A 73 6.82 2.99 16.39
CA TRP A 73 7.42 4.29 16.08
C TRP A 73 6.64 5.03 14.97
N LEU A 74 6.28 4.33 13.88
CA LEU A 74 5.44 4.90 12.82
C LEU A 74 4.04 5.30 13.29
N ALA A 75 3.50 4.53 14.24
CA ALA A 75 2.22 4.78 14.88
C ALA A 75 2.26 5.89 15.95
N ASN A 76 3.43 6.49 16.22
CA ASN A 76 3.63 7.39 17.36
C ASN A 76 3.13 6.79 18.69
N HIS A 77 3.36 5.48 18.88
CA HIS A 77 2.88 4.69 20.01
C HIS A 77 1.35 4.63 20.19
N GLU A 78 0.56 5.06 19.20
CA GLU A 78 -0.89 4.89 19.21
C GLU A 78 -1.26 3.41 19.03
N GLN A 79 -2.23 2.95 19.81
CA GLN A 79 -2.81 1.63 19.65
C GLN A 79 -4.07 1.71 18.80
N LEU A 80 -4.08 0.95 17.71
CA LEU A 80 -5.14 0.98 16.71
C LEU A 80 -5.78 -0.39 16.60
N SER A 81 -7.09 -0.42 16.79
CA SER A 81 -7.84 -1.66 16.63
C SER A 81 -7.92 -2.08 15.16
N TYR A 82 -8.03 -3.39 14.90
CA TYR A 82 -8.24 -3.89 13.54
C TYR A 82 -9.49 -3.30 12.86
N ARG A 83 -10.51 -2.91 13.65
CA ARG A 83 -11.73 -2.26 13.13
C ARG A 83 -11.44 -0.87 12.61
N THR A 84 -10.59 -0.11 13.30
CA THR A 84 -10.16 1.23 12.88
C THR A 84 -9.36 1.16 11.59
N ILE A 85 -8.41 0.22 11.52
CA ILE A 85 -7.58 -0.03 10.34
C ILE A 85 -8.46 -0.39 9.13
N ASN A 86 -9.39 -1.31 9.32
CA ASN A 86 -10.28 -1.75 8.24
C ASN A 86 -11.24 -0.64 7.81
N ARG A 87 -11.77 0.16 8.74
CA ARG A 87 -12.64 1.30 8.42
C ARG A 87 -11.93 2.34 7.57
N PHE A 88 -10.67 2.64 7.91
CA PHE A 88 -9.84 3.55 7.11
C PHE A 88 -9.65 2.99 5.71
N ARG A 89 -9.23 1.72 5.59
CA ARG A 89 -9.03 1.03 4.30
C ARG A 89 -10.28 0.95 3.42
N SER A 90 -11.46 0.74 4.00
CA SER A 90 -12.70 0.56 3.26
C SER A 90 -13.43 1.86 2.93
N SER A 91 -12.90 3.01 3.36
CA SER A 91 -13.51 4.30 3.04
C SER A 91 -13.14 4.72 1.61
N GLU A 92 -14.14 5.14 0.84
CA GLU A 92 -14.01 5.54 -0.57
C GLU A 92 -12.91 6.61 -0.76
N THR A 93 -12.92 7.61 0.11
CA THR A 93 -11.96 8.72 0.11
C THR A 93 -10.53 8.27 0.40
N THR A 94 -10.36 7.28 1.28
CA THR A 94 -9.03 6.73 1.57
C THR A 94 -8.52 5.84 0.45
N ALA A 95 -9.40 5.12 -0.26
CA ALA A 95 -9.00 4.29 -1.39
C ALA A 95 -8.38 5.13 -2.51
N GLN A 96 -8.98 6.29 -2.81
CA GLN A 96 -8.44 7.26 -3.77
C GLN A 96 -7.10 7.82 -3.30
N LEU A 97 -7.00 8.24 -2.03
CA LEU A 97 -5.74 8.73 -1.46
C LEU A 97 -4.63 7.67 -1.50
N LEU A 98 -4.94 6.41 -1.17
CA LEU A 98 -3.98 5.32 -1.19
C LEU A 98 -3.44 5.08 -2.61
N ALA A 99 -4.29 5.16 -3.62
CA ALA A 99 -3.89 5.03 -5.02
C ALA A 99 -2.93 6.17 -5.43
N GLU A 100 -3.28 7.42 -5.14
CA GLU A 100 -2.43 8.58 -5.43
C GLU A 100 -1.11 8.53 -4.66
N ALA A 101 -1.15 8.21 -3.36
CA ALA A 101 0.02 8.06 -2.51
C ALA A 101 0.96 6.97 -3.04
N PHE A 102 0.41 5.86 -3.55
CA PHE A 102 1.20 4.78 -4.14
C PHE A 102 1.88 5.21 -5.45
N VAL A 103 1.20 5.97 -6.31
CA VAL A 103 1.79 6.54 -7.53
C VAL A 103 2.95 7.50 -7.18
N LEU A 104 2.73 8.39 -6.21
CA LEU A 104 3.78 9.31 -5.73
C LEU A 104 4.96 8.56 -5.11
N PHE A 105 4.69 7.50 -4.35
CA PHE A 105 5.70 6.63 -3.77
C PHE A 105 6.57 5.99 -4.85
N ARG A 106 5.95 5.34 -5.83
CA ARG A 106 6.66 4.72 -6.95
C ARG A 106 7.54 5.75 -7.67
N ARG A 107 7.00 6.93 -7.96
CA ARG A 107 7.74 8.02 -8.62
C ARG A 107 8.94 8.47 -7.80
N GLN A 108 8.80 8.61 -6.47
CA GLN A 108 9.93 8.94 -5.61
C GLN A 108 10.99 7.84 -5.57
N LEU A 109 10.60 6.56 -5.53
CA LEU A 109 11.55 5.45 -5.57
C LEU A 109 12.35 5.40 -6.87
N ILE A 110 11.71 5.67 -8.01
CA ILE A 110 12.38 5.78 -9.32
C ILE A 110 13.34 6.97 -9.33
N THR A 111 12.90 8.14 -8.85
CA THR A 111 13.71 9.36 -8.82
C THR A 111 14.97 9.16 -7.96
N ASN A 112 14.83 8.42 -6.86
CA ASN A 112 15.92 8.11 -5.94
C ASN A 112 16.75 6.87 -6.37
N GLN A 113 16.49 6.30 -7.55
CA GLN A 113 17.18 5.12 -8.08
C GLN A 113 17.14 3.90 -7.13
N VAL A 114 16.06 3.78 -6.35
CA VAL A 114 15.83 2.65 -5.44
C VAL A 114 15.17 1.47 -6.18
N ILE A 115 14.40 1.76 -7.23
CA ILE A 115 13.77 0.77 -8.12
C ILE A 115 13.94 1.18 -9.58
N ASP A 116 14.12 0.21 -10.47
CA ASP A 116 14.16 0.42 -11.92
C ASP A 116 12.75 0.48 -12.51
N ASN A 117 12.55 1.32 -13.53
CA ASN A 117 11.26 1.51 -14.19
C ASN A 117 10.94 0.42 -15.23
N GLU A 118 11.81 -0.57 -15.41
CA GLU A 118 11.78 -1.48 -16.57
C GLU A 118 10.69 -2.57 -16.50
N ALA A 119 10.16 -2.92 -15.32
CA ALA A 119 9.10 -3.94 -15.23
C ALA A 119 8.17 -3.75 -14.02
N ILE A 120 6.87 -3.57 -14.29
CA ILE A 120 5.79 -3.70 -13.29
C ILE A 120 5.30 -5.15 -13.34
N PHE A 121 5.74 -5.98 -12.40
CA PHE A 121 5.19 -7.34 -12.24
C PHE A 121 3.88 -7.27 -11.45
N ILE A 122 2.75 -7.34 -12.14
CA ILE A 122 1.44 -7.58 -11.50
C ILE A 122 1.29 -9.09 -11.37
N ASP A 123 1.75 -9.66 -10.25
CA ASP A 123 1.52 -11.08 -9.96
C ASP A 123 0.05 -11.29 -9.57
N GLY A 124 -0.75 -11.70 -10.55
CA GLY A 124 -2.16 -12.02 -10.34
C GLY A 124 -2.30 -13.35 -9.58
N THR A 125 -2.18 -13.35 -8.26
CA THR A 125 -2.50 -14.53 -7.46
C THR A 125 -4.02 -14.77 -7.47
N LYS A 126 -4.52 -15.66 -8.34
CA LYS A 126 -5.92 -16.13 -8.29
C LYS A 126 -6.05 -17.29 -7.31
N ILE A 127 -6.74 -17.03 -6.20
CA ILE A 127 -7.11 -18.03 -5.20
C ILE A 127 -8.33 -18.80 -5.72
N GLU A 128 -8.20 -20.11 -5.88
CA GLU A 128 -9.33 -20.98 -6.22
C GLU A 128 -10.32 -20.98 -5.04
N ALA A 129 -11.57 -20.62 -5.31
CA ALA A 129 -12.67 -21.15 -4.51
C ALA A 129 -12.82 -22.63 -4.91
N ASP A 130 -13.15 -23.50 -3.97
CA ASP A 130 -13.35 -24.94 -4.18
C ASP A 130 -14.43 -25.18 -5.25
N ALA A 131 -14.01 -25.23 -6.51
CA ALA A 131 -14.84 -25.33 -7.68
C ALA A 131 -14.13 -26.24 -8.68
N ASN A 132 -14.91 -27.17 -9.23
CA ASN A 132 -14.50 -28.33 -10.00
C ASN A 132 -13.21 -28.16 -10.84
N LYS A 133 -12.26 -29.09 -10.60
CA LYS A 133 -10.87 -29.16 -11.09
C LYS A 133 -10.70 -29.08 -12.62
N PHE A 134 -11.80 -29.21 -13.37
CA PHE A 134 -11.83 -29.25 -14.84
C PHE A 134 -12.46 -28.03 -15.51
N SER A 135 -12.76 -26.94 -14.77
CA SER A 135 -13.29 -25.71 -15.38
C SER A 135 -12.23 -24.84 -16.10
N PHE A 136 -10.95 -25.21 -16.02
CA PHE A 136 -9.84 -24.32 -16.36
C PHE A 136 -9.26 -24.57 -17.76
N VAL A 137 -9.70 -23.78 -18.74
CA VAL A 137 -9.08 -23.71 -20.08
C VAL A 137 -8.33 -22.39 -20.23
N TRP A 138 -7.00 -22.45 -20.05
CA TRP A 138 -6.10 -21.29 -19.99
C TRP A 138 -6.01 -20.51 -21.31
N ARG A 139 -5.78 -21.24 -22.41
CA ARG A 139 -5.36 -20.62 -23.68
C ARG A 139 -6.36 -19.59 -24.18
N LYS A 140 -7.65 -19.92 -24.13
CA LYS A 140 -8.72 -19.05 -24.67
C LYS A 140 -8.93 -17.78 -23.83
N VAL A 141 -8.74 -17.87 -22.52
CA VAL A 141 -8.92 -16.75 -21.59
C VAL A 141 -7.71 -15.82 -21.63
N THR A 142 -6.50 -16.37 -21.59
CA THR A 142 -5.27 -15.59 -21.68
C THR A 142 -5.22 -14.77 -22.98
N THR A 143 -5.45 -15.40 -24.14
CA THR A 143 -5.49 -14.69 -25.43
C THR A 143 -6.62 -13.66 -25.52
N ARG A 144 -7.72 -13.83 -24.77
CA ARG A 144 -8.83 -12.87 -24.76
C ARG A 144 -8.49 -11.60 -23.98
N TYR A 145 -7.79 -11.74 -22.85
CA TYR A 145 -7.51 -10.61 -21.95
C TYR A 145 -6.17 -9.92 -22.24
N GLU A 146 -5.27 -10.56 -23.00
CA GLU A 146 -3.99 -10.00 -23.45
C GLU A 146 -4.16 -8.62 -24.10
N ARG A 147 -5.03 -8.51 -25.11
CA ARG A 147 -5.33 -7.24 -25.79
C ARG A 147 -5.87 -6.16 -24.84
N SER A 148 -6.72 -6.53 -23.88
CA SER A 148 -7.28 -5.58 -22.91
C SER A 148 -6.25 -5.13 -21.87
N LEU A 149 -5.25 -5.96 -21.59
CA LEU A 149 -4.12 -5.60 -20.73
C LEU A 149 -3.16 -4.66 -21.47
N ASP A 150 -2.90 -4.91 -22.76
CA ASP A 150 -2.10 -4.04 -23.61
C ASP A 150 -2.73 -2.65 -23.72
N GLU A 151 -4.02 -2.56 -24.07
CA GLU A 151 -4.76 -1.29 -24.15
C GLU A 151 -4.75 -0.51 -22.81
N LYS A 152 -4.89 -1.22 -21.67
CA LYS A 152 -4.79 -0.59 -20.35
C LYS A 152 -3.38 -0.11 -20.07
N SER A 153 -2.36 -0.87 -20.45
CA SER A 153 -0.96 -0.48 -20.28
C SER A 153 -0.65 0.80 -21.06
N GLU A 154 -1.17 0.94 -22.27
CA GLU A 154 -1.03 2.15 -23.11
C GLU A 154 -1.78 3.35 -22.52
N THR A 155 -2.89 3.13 -21.81
CA THR A 155 -3.63 4.22 -21.13
C THR A 155 -2.89 4.74 -19.89
N PHE A 156 -1.97 3.96 -19.33
CA PHE A 156 -1.13 4.35 -18.19
C PHE A 156 0.19 5.05 -18.62
N TYR A 157 0.54 5.01 -19.91
CA TYR A 157 1.64 5.78 -20.51
C TYR A 157 1.12 7.03 -21.20
#